data_AF-A0A2A8HDT0-F1
#
_entry.id   AF-A0A2A8HDT0-F1
#
_cell.length_a   1.000
_cell.length_b   1.000
_cell.length_c   1.000
_cell.angle_alpha   90.00
_cell.angle_beta   90.00
_cell.angle_gamma   90.00
#
_symmetry.space_group_name_H-M   'P 1'
#
loop_
_entity.id
_entity.type
_entity.pdbx_description
1 polymer ?
#
loop_
_entity_poly.entity_id
_entity_poly.type
_entity_poly.pdbx_seq_one_letter_code
_entity_poly.pdbx_strand_id
1 'polypeptide(L)' 'MDTNEYSESAKRKKIQLVVHHIKELEHHPELALEIDNLETICVDCHNKEHGRVFIKKVNKWEYDEKW' A
#
# COMPACT_ATOMS: atom_id res chain seq x y z
N MET A 1 8.62 15.64 11.05
CA MET A 1 7.51 16.08 10.18
C MET A 1 6.38 15.08 10.36
N ASP A 2 5.28 15.52 10.95
CA ASP A 2 4.12 14.66 11.22
C ASP A 2 3.29 14.56 9.94
N THR A 3 3.40 13.46 9.21
CA THR A 3 2.73 13.26 7.90
C THR A 3 1.29 12.76 8.04
N ASN A 4 0.66 13.05 9.18
CA ASN A 4 -0.64 12.55 9.60
C ASN A 4 -1.80 13.34 8.92
N GLU A 5 -1.70 13.47 7.60
CA GLU A 5 -2.68 14.13 6.75
C GLU A 5 -4.01 13.34 6.78
N TYR A 6 -5.10 14.02 7.15
CA TYR A 6 -6.44 13.44 7.15
C TYR A 6 -7.06 13.54 5.75
N SER A 7 -7.54 12.42 5.22
CA SER A 7 -8.28 12.39 3.96
C SER A 7 -9.77 12.53 4.24
N GLU A 8 -10.35 13.67 3.84
CA GLU A 8 -11.79 13.93 3.94
C GLU A 8 -12.61 12.93 3.11
N SER A 9 -12.14 12.61 1.90
CA SER A 9 -12.84 11.68 1.00
C SER A 9 -12.87 10.25 1.53
N ALA A 10 -11.78 9.78 2.14
CA ALA A 10 -11.69 8.45 2.73
C ALA A 10 -12.09 8.41 4.22
N LYS A 11 -12.40 9.56 4.83
CA LYS A 11 -12.70 9.75 6.27
C LYS A 11 -11.68 9.08 7.20
N ARG A 12 -10.40 9.09 6.82
CA ARG A 12 -9.32 8.44 7.58
C ARG A 12 -7.99 9.14 7.36
N LYS A 13 -7.06 8.92 8.29
CA LYS A 13 -5.67 9.35 8.16
C LYS A 13 -4.99 8.61 7.02
N LYS A 14 -4.15 9.32 6.27
CA LYS A 14 -3.34 8.75 5.19
C LYS A 14 -2.29 7.82 5.79
N ILE A 15 -2.28 6.58 5.32
CA ILE A 15 -1.25 5.61 5.68
C ILE A 15 -0.05 5.88 4.77
N GLN A 16 1.10 6.18 5.36
CA GLN A 16 2.34 6.44 4.62
C GLN A 16 3.32 5.27 4.73
N LEU A 17 3.42 4.69 5.91
CA LEU A 17 4.31 3.57 6.21
C LEU A 17 3.51 2.34 6.60
N VAL A 18 4.03 1.17 6.23
CA VAL A 18 3.49 -0.15 6.54
C VAL A 18 4.62 -1.08 6.96
N VAL A 19 4.28 -2.11 7.73
CA VAL A 19 5.22 -3.19 8.06
C VAL A 19 5.13 -4.25 6.96
N HIS A 20 6.27 -4.62 6.40
CA HIS A 20 6.42 -5.64 5.36
C HIS A 20 7.17 -6.85 5.90
N HIS A 21 6.76 -8.05 5.48
CA HIS A 21 7.48 -9.29 5.75
C HIS A 21 8.42 -9.59 4.60
N ILE A 22 9.74 -9.52 4.83
CA ILE A 22 10.78 -9.79 3.82
C ILE A 22 10.61 -11.19 3.24
N LYS A 23 10.35 -12.18 4.09
CA LYS A 23 9.86 -13.51 3.71
C LYS A 23 8.36 -13.56 3.96
N GLU A 24 7.61 -13.87 2.90
CA GLU A 24 6.16 -13.85 2.93
C GLU A 24 5.57 -14.81 3.98
N LEU A 25 4.56 -14.31 4.70
CA LEU A 25 3.87 -15.02 5.78
C LEU A 25 3.21 -16.34 5.33
N GLU A 26 2.80 -16.43 4.06
CA GLU A 26 2.20 -17.65 3.49
C GLU A 26 3.18 -18.83 3.48
N HIS A 27 4.46 -18.56 3.20
CA HIS A 27 5.50 -19.57 3.09
C HIS A 27 6.29 -19.77 4.39
N HIS A 28 6.39 -18.72 5.20
CA HIS A 28 7.18 -18.68 6.42
C HIS A 28 6.39 -18.15 7.63
N PRO A 29 5.30 -18.82 8.05
CA PRO A 29 4.49 -18.41 9.19
C PRO A 29 5.28 -18.36 10.51
N GLU A 30 6.35 -19.16 10.62
CA GLU A 30 7.26 -19.18 11.77
C GLU A 30 8.04 -17.87 11.94
N LEU A 31 8.22 -17.09 10.86
CA LEU A 31 8.96 -15.82 10.87
C LEU A 31 8.05 -14.59 10.99
N ALA A 32 6.77 -14.77 11.30
CA ALA A 32 5.77 -13.72 11.30
C ALA A 32 6.08 -12.53 12.23
N LEU A 33 6.77 -12.80 13.33
CA LEU A 33 7.07 -11.86 14.41
C LEU A 33 8.57 -11.63 14.61
N GLU A 34 9.40 -12.24 13.76
CA GLU A 34 10.85 -12.07 13.80
C GLU A 34 11.21 -10.67 13.32
N ILE A 35 11.84 -9.86 14.17
CA ILE A 35 12.16 -8.45 13.86
C ILE A 35 13.02 -8.35 12.60
N ASP A 36 13.95 -9.28 12.41
CA ASP A 36 14.83 -9.33 11.24
C ASP A 36 14.08 -9.71 9.95
N ASN A 37 12.84 -10.19 10.04
CA ASN A 37 11.95 -10.46 8.91
C ASN A 37 10.95 -9.32 8.66
N LEU A 38 10.92 -8.28 9.50
CA LEU A 38 9.99 -7.17 9.41
C LEU A 38 10.73 -5.89 9.01
N GLU A 39 10.23 -5.19 8.00
CA GLU A 39 10.75 -3.89 7.62
C GLU A 39 9.64 -2.83 7.54
N THR A 40 9.97 -1.57 7.85
CA THR A 40 9.04 -0.46 7.73
C THR A 40 9.29 0.27 6.41
N ILE A 41 8.36 0.14 5.47
CA ILE A 41 8.48 0.71 4.13
C ILE A 41 7.24 1.53 3.76
N CYS A 42 7.34 2.29 2.68
CA CYS A 42 6.21 3.05 2.16
C CYS A 42 5.16 2.12 1.51
N VAL A 43 3.89 2.55 1.46
CA VAL A 43 2.82 1.76 0.80
C VAL A 43 3.16 1.43 -0.66
N ASP A 44 3.75 2.37 -1.39
CA ASP A 44 4.14 2.15 -2.80
C ASP A 44 5.30 1.15 -2.92
N CYS A 45 6.23 1.18 -1.98
CA CYS A 45 7.37 0.29 -1.88
C CYS A 45 6.87 -1.14 -1.62
N HIS A 46 5.98 -1.29 -0.64
CA HIS A 46 5.31 -2.55 -0.33
C HIS A 46 4.55 -3.14 -1.52
N ASN A 47 3.84 -2.31 -2.27
CA ASN A 47 3.15 -2.75 -3.48
C ASN A 47 4.12 -3.21 -4.58
N LYS A 48 5.29 -2.57 -4.72
CA LYS A 48 6.31 -2.99 -5.69
C LYS A 48 6.91 -4.34 -5.34
N GLU A 49 7.26 -4.58 -4.07
CA GLU A 49 7.82 -5.88 -3.63
C GLU A 49 6.84 -7.03 -3.88
N HIS A 50 5.55 -6.84 -3.62
CA HIS A 50 4.53 -7.84 -3.94
C HIS A 50 4.10 -7.86 -5.43
N GLY A 51 4.76 -7.11 -6.32
CA GLY A 51 4.42 -7.03 -7.74
C GLY A 51 3.02 -6.43 -8.02
N ARG A 52 2.41 -5.77 -7.04
CA ARG A 52 1.08 -5.13 -7.13
C ARG A 52 1.21 -3.74 -7.75
N VAL A 53 1.60 -3.68 -9.00
CA VAL A 53 1.63 -2.41 -9.74
C VAL A 53 0.20 -2.08 -10.18
N PHE A 54 -0.45 -1.15 -9.46
CA PHE A 54 -1.75 -0.64 -9.86
C PHE A 54 -1.61 0.29 -11.06
N ILE A 55 -1.70 -0.28 -12.26
CA ILE A 55 -1.86 0.52 -13.49
C ILE A 55 -3.24 1.15 -13.43
N LYS A 56 -3.30 2.47 -13.22
CA LYS A 56 -4.56 3.21 -13.27
C LYS A 56 -5.16 3.03 -14.67
N LYS A 57 -6.27 2.31 -14.77
CA LYS A 57 -7.00 2.19 -16.03
C LYS A 57 -7.41 3.60 -16.46
N VAL A 58 -7.02 3.98 -17.68
CA VAL A 58 -7.47 5.23 -18.29
C VAL A 58 -8.99 5.17 -18.37
N ASN A 59 -9.67 6.18 -17.82
CA ASN A 59 -11.12 6.22 -17.88
C ASN A 59 -11.53 6.56 -19.32
N LYS A 60 -12.05 5.57 -20.04
CA LYS A 60 -12.51 5.74 -21.42
C LYS A 60 -13.69 6.71 -21.58
N TRP A 61 -14.35 7.07 -20.48
CA TRP A 61 -15.53 7.94 -20.44
C TRP A 61 -15.24 9.29 -19.79
N GLU A 62 -13.98 9.67 -19.59
CA GLU A 62 -13.63 10.96 -18.97
C GLU A 62 -14.21 12.16 -19.73
N TYR A 63 -14.39 12.01 -21.05
CA TYR A 63 -14.91 13.04 -21.95
C TYR A 63 -16.30 12.74 -22.49
N ASP A 64 -16.96 11.66 -22.05
CA ASP A 64 -18.33 11.38 -22.49
C ASP A 64 -19.30 12.31 -21.75
N GLU A 65 -20.29 12.81 -22.47
CA GLU A 65 -21.32 13.66 -21.89
C GLU A 65 -22.07 12.82 -20.85
N LYS A 66 -22.02 13.23 -19.58
CA LYS A 66 -22.70 12.53 -18.49
C LYS A 66 -24.21 12.58 -18.75
N TRP A 67 -24.76 11.52 -19.35
CA TRP A 67 -26.21 11.27 -19.47
C TRP A 67 -26.74 10.55 -18.23
#